data_AF-A0A453PD65-F1
#
_entry.id   AF-A0A453PD65-F1
#
_cell.length_a   1.000
_cell.length_b   1.000
_cell.length_c   1.000
_cell.angle_alpha   90.00
_cell.angle_beta   90.00
_cell.angle_gamma   90.00
#
_symmetry.space_group_name_H-M   'P 1'
#
loop_
_entity.id
_entity.type
_entity.pdbx_description
1 polymer ?
#
loop_
_entity_poly.entity_id
_entity_poly.type
_entity_poly.pdbx_seq_one_letter_code
_entity_poly.pdbx_strand_id
1 'polypeptide(L)'
;QKTNQSCTLIATELEKHIADAHVLITTPFHPAYVSADRIRRGKNLELLLTAGIGSDHIELPAAAAAGLTVAEVTGSNTVSVAEDQLMRILVLMRNFLPGHHQAISGEWDLAGIAHRAYDLEGKTVGTVGAGRIGKLLLQRLKPFGCNLLYHDRLRVDAALEEELGAAFEEDLDAMLPKCDVVVLNMPLTEKTKYLNYKN
;
A
#
# COMPACT_ATOMS: atom_id res chain seq x y z
N GLN A 1 5.00 10.79 -20.98
CA GLN A 1 6.16 10.56 -21.88
C GLN A 1 7.53 10.60 -21.18
N LYS A 2 7.77 11.46 -20.16
CA LYS A 2 9.06 11.49 -19.42
C LYS A 2 9.30 10.27 -18.49
N THR A 3 8.26 9.63 -17.98
CA THR A 3 8.36 8.46 -17.08
C THR A 3 8.89 7.21 -17.78
N ASN A 4 8.43 6.92 -19.00
CA ASN A 4 8.90 5.76 -19.76
C ASN A 4 10.37 5.85 -20.19
N GLN A 5 10.93 7.05 -20.35
CA GLN A 5 12.33 7.21 -20.74
C GLN A 5 13.28 6.87 -19.58
N SER A 6 12.89 7.19 -18.34
CA SER A 6 13.67 6.86 -17.13
C SER A 6 13.73 5.36 -16.83
N CYS A 7 12.62 4.63 -16.99
CA CYS A 7 12.58 3.17 -16.79
C CYS A 7 13.45 2.42 -17.80
N THR A 8 13.53 2.90 -19.04
CA THR A 8 14.38 2.27 -20.07
C THR A 8 15.86 2.52 -19.81
N LEU A 9 16.26 3.71 -19.33
CA LEU A 9 17.65 4.01 -19.00
C LEU A 9 18.20 3.14 -17.85
N ILE A 10 17.41 2.88 -16.80
CA ILE A 10 17.83 2.02 -15.68
C ILE A 10 17.94 0.57 -16.09
N ALA A 11 17.00 0.05 -16.88
CA ALA A 11 17.14 -1.31 -17.40
C ALA A 11 18.50 -1.45 -18.11
N THR A 12 18.89 -0.44 -18.89
CA THR A 12 20.13 -0.49 -19.69
C THR A 12 21.40 -0.39 -18.84
N GLU A 13 21.46 0.45 -17.80
CA GLU A 13 22.64 0.54 -16.92
C GLU A 13 22.71 -0.60 -15.89
N LEU A 14 21.58 -1.01 -15.30
CA LEU A 14 21.52 -2.17 -14.42
C LEU A 14 22.02 -3.43 -15.14
N GLU A 15 21.61 -3.64 -16.40
CA GLU A 15 22.04 -4.81 -17.16
C GLU A 15 23.57 -4.88 -17.35
N LYS A 16 24.27 -3.74 -17.38
CA LYS A 16 25.73 -3.68 -17.52
C LYS A 16 26.45 -4.09 -16.24
N HIS A 17 25.87 -3.78 -15.08
CA HIS A 17 26.51 -3.94 -13.77
C HIS A 17 25.99 -5.13 -12.97
N ILE A 18 24.91 -5.78 -13.41
CA ILE A 18 24.33 -6.86 -12.63
C ILE A 18 25.28 -8.05 -12.49
N ALA A 19 26.12 -8.29 -13.51
CA ALA A 19 27.00 -9.47 -13.56
C ALA A 19 28.11 -9.47 -12.50
N ASP A 20 28.59 -8.30 -12.10
CA ASP A 20 29.68 -8.09 -11.15
C ASP A 20 29.25 -7.46 -9.83
N ALA A 21 28.00 -6.99 -9.72
CA ALA A 21 27.42 -6.47 -8.49
C ALA A 21 27.39 -7.53 -7.37
N HIS A 22 27.76 -7.10 -6.15
CA HIS A 22 27.62 -7.91 -4.93
C HIS A 22 26.34 -7.58 -4.17
N VAL A 23 25.91 -6.31 -4.25
CA VAL A 23 24.72 -5.79 -3.60
C VAL A 23 23.90 -5.02 -4.63
N LEU A 24 22.60 -5.29 -4.67
CA LEU A 24 21.64 -4.46 -5.41
C LEU A 24 20.71 -3.77 -4.41
N ILE A 25 20.65 -2.44 -4.48
CA ILE A 25 19.76 -1.61 -3.67
C ILE A 25 18.72 -0.97 -4.58
N THR A 26 17.45 -1.06 -4.22
CA THR A 26 16.37 -0.40 -4.97
C THR A 26 15.24 0.05 -4.05
N THR A 27 14.24 0.75 -4.59
CA THR A 27 13.08 1.26 -3.85
C THR A 27 11.78 0.82 -4.52
N PRO A 28 10.68 0.66 -3.76
CA PRO A 28 9.38 0.34 -4.36
C PRO A 28 8.83 1.45 -5.28
N PHE A 29 9.26 2.70 -5.08
CA PHE A 29 8.82 3.86 -5.87
C PHE A 29 9.48 3.90 -7.26
N HIS A 30 10.66 3.31 -7.39
CA HIS A 30 11.37 3.17 -8.65
C HIS A 30 12.09 1.81 -8.68
N PRO A 31 11.34 0.70 -8.83
CA PRO A 31 11.85 -0.63 -8.57
C PRO A 31 12.73 -1.14 -9.71
N ALA A 32 13.90 -1.65 -9.36
CA ALA A 32 14.66 -2.56 -10.19
C ALA A 32 14.06 -3.96 -10.03
N TYR A 33 13.25 -4.40 -10.99
CA TYR A 33 12.66 -5.74 -10.94
C TYR A 33 13.75 -6.82 -10.95
N VAL A 34 13.79 -7.70 -9.96
CA VAL A 34 14.83 -8.73 -9.85
C VAL A 34 14.23 -10.08 -10.21
N SER A 35 14.20 -10.36 -11.52
CA SER A 35 13.67 -11.61 -12.06
C SER A 35 14.66 -12.77 -11.90
N ALA A 36 14.20 -14.01 -12.07
CA ALA A 36 15.08 -15.19 -12.09
C ALA A 36 16.21 -15.10 -13.13
N ASP A 37 15.98 -14.45 -14.28
CA ASP A 37 17.02 -14.22 -15.29
C ASP A 37 18.12 -13.28 -14.78
N ARG A 38 17.72 -12.17 -14.17
CA ARG A 38 18.63 -11.18 -13.57
C ARG A 38 19.45 -11.80 -12.43
N ILE A 39 18.81 -12.59 -11.57
CA ILE A 39 19.49 -13.34 -10.49
C ILE A 39 20.55 -14.28 -11.08
N ARG A 40 20.21 -15.04 -12.12
CA ARG A 40 21.15 -15.96 -12.79
C ARG A 40 22.35 -15.24 -13.39
N ARG A 41 22.15 -14.02 -13.90
CA ARG A 41 23.21 -13.21 -14.51
C ARG A 41 24.13 -12.55 -13.48
N GLY A 42 23.62 -12.25 -12.28
CA GLY A 42 24.39 -11.66 -11.20
C GLY A 42 25.22 -12.67 -10.42
N LYS A 43 26.37 -13.03 -10.98
CA LYS A 43 27.24 -14.10 -10.48
C LYS A 43 27.85 -13.83 -9.10
N ASN A 44 28.01 -12.55 -8.76
CA ASN A 44 28.59 -12.11 -7.49
C ASN A 44 27.52 -11.64 -6.49
N LEU A 45 26.23 -11.68 -6.85
CA LEU A 45 25.18 -11.16 -5.98
C LEU A 45 25.15 -11.96 -4.66
N GLU A 46 25.08 -11.24 -3.56
CA GLU A 46 24.97 -11.79 -2.20
C GLU A 46 23.75 -11.19 -1.47
N LEU A 47 23.44 -9.92 -1.73
CA LEU A 47 22.40 -9.17 -1.04
C LEU A 47 21.51 -8.36 -2.00
N LEU A 48 20.21 -8.52 -1.83
CA LEU A 48 19.17 -7.68 -2.43
C LEU A 48 18.51 -6.86 -1.31
N LEU A 49 18.68 -5.53 -1.35
CA LEU A 49 18.19 -4.62 -0.32
C LEU A 49 17.10 -3.70 -0.88
N THR A 50 15.92 -3.76 -0.27
CA THR A 50 14.87 -2.77 -0.50
C THR A 50 15.05 -1.61 0.48
N ALA A 51 15.40 -0.43 -0.03
CA ALA A 51 15.42 0.81 0.73
C ALA A 51 13.98 1.34 0.91
N GLY A 52 13.26 0.70 1.83
CA GLY A 52 11.83 0.91 2.08
C GLY A 52 11.19 -0.37 2.64
N ILE A 53 9.90 -0.57 2.36
CA ILE A 53 9.13 -1.77 2.69
C ILE A 53 8.43 -2.28 1.43
N GLY A 54 8.46 -3.58 1.19
CA GLY A 54 7.81 -4.22 0.06
C GLY A 54 8.81 -4.72 -0.97
N SER A 55 9.09 -6.02 -0.92
CA SER A 55 10.06 -6.71 -1.77
C SER A 55 9.42 -7.46 -2.94
N ASP A 56 8.17 -7.14 -3.30
CA ASP A 56 7.37 -7.87 -4.31
C ASP A 56 7.92 -7.75 -5.75
N HIS A 57 8.84 -6.81 -5.98
CA HIS A 57 9.56 -6.65 -7.24
C HIS A 57 10.76 -7.60 -7.36
N ILE A 58 11.03 -8.42 -6.33
CA ILE A 58 12.05 -9.47 -6.31
C ILE A 58 11.37 -10.83 -6.39
N GLU A 59 11.83 -11.70 -7.29
CA GLU A 59 11.38 -13.09 -7.32
C GLU A 59 11.98 -13.89 -6.14
N LEU A 60 11.34 -13.79 -4.98
CA LEU A 60 11.81 -14.40 -3.73
C LEU A 60 12.14 -15.91 -3.84
N PRO A 61 11.36 -16.76 -4.56
CA PRO A 61 11.73 -18.16 -4.74
C PRO A 61 13.05 -18.35 -5.49
N ALA A 62 13.32 -17.53 -6.51
CA ALA A 62 14.56 -17.58 -7.27
C ALA A 62 15.75 -17.06 -6.44
N ALA A 63 15.54 -16.00 -5.66
CA ALA A 63 16.57 -15.46 -4.76
C ALA A 63 16.96 -16.49 -3.69
N ALA A 64 15.97 -17.17 -3.09
CA ALA A 64 16.19 -18.23 -2.13
C ALA A 64 16.94 -19.43 -2.74
N ALA A 65 16.54 -19.87 -3.93
CA ALA A 65 17.22 -20.97 -4.63
C ALA A 65 18.67 -20.64 -5.00
N ALA A 66 18.98 -19.36 -5.22
CA ALA A 66 20.33 -18.86 -5.48
C ALA A 66 21.15 -18.56 -4.21
N GLY A 67 20.58 -18.76 -3.00
CA GLY A 67 21.27 -18.50 -1.73
C GLY A 67 21.44 -17.02 -1.39
N LEU A 68 20.65 -16.13 -2.01
CA LEU A 68 20.75 -14.68 -1.79
C LEU A 68 20.04 -14.26 -0.49
N THR A 69 20.62 -13.27 0.18
CA THR A 69 19.93 -12.56 1.26
C THR A 69 19.01 -11.50 0.67
N VAL A 70 17.75 -11.47 1.11
CA VAL A 70 16.81 -10.39 0.79
C VAL A 70 16.46 -9.67 2.09
N ALA A 71 16.65 -8.35 2.11
CA ALA A 71 16.36 -7.52 3.27
C ALA A 71 15.59 -6.26 2.88
N GLU A 72 14.84 -5.74 3.84
CA GLU A 72 14.14 -4.45 3.74
C GLU A 72 14.19 -3.73 5.09
N VAL A 73 13.82 -2.45 5.11
CA VAL A 73 13.85 -1.64 6.33
C VAL A 73 12.47 -1.67 7.00
N THR A 74 12.10 -2.84 7.52
CA THR A 74 10.77 -3.07 8.13
C THR A 74 10.48 -2.03 9.21
N GLY A 75 9.33 -1.35 9.09
CA GLY A 75 8.88 -0.30 10.01
C GLY A 75 9.24 1.14 9.58
N SER A 76 10.15 1.33 8.63
CA SER A 76 10.69 2.67 8.28
C SER A 76 9.67 3.70 7.82
N ASN A 77 8.57 3.29 7.18
CA ASN A 77 7.60 4.20 6.58
C ASN A 77 6.15 3.95 7.05
N THR A 78 5.95 3.16 8.12
CA THR A 78 4.59 2.72 8.50
C THR A 78 3.69 3.88 8.89
N VAL A 79 4.25 4.90 9.57
CA VAL A 79 3.52 6.13 9.92
C VAL A 79 3.19 6.93 8.68
N SER A 80 4.15 7.13 7.79
CA SER A 80 3.99 7.91 6.56
C SER A 80 2.88 7.35 5.67
N VAL A 81 2.80 6.02 5.52
CA VAL A 81 1.73 5.39 4.74
C VAL A 81 0.37 5.51 5.42
N ALA A 82 0.30 5.34 6.75
CA ALA A 82 -0.97 5.50 7.48
C ALA A 82 -1.50 6.95 7.42
N GLU A 83 -0.61 7.95 7.44
CA GLU A 83 -0.97 9.36 7.26
C GLU A 83 -1.49 9.65 5.85
N ASP A 84 -0.82 9.14 4.81
CA ASP A 84 -1.26 9.29 3.41
C ASP A 84 -2.61 8.60 3.16
N GLN A 85 -2.84 7.43 3.78
CA GLN A 85 -4.14 6.75 3.73
C GLN A 85 -5.26 7.60 4.33
N LEU A 86 -5.09 8.10 5.56
CA LEU A 86 -6.08 8.98 6.20
C LEU A 86 -6.35 10.24 5.36
N MET A 87 -5.30 10.87 4.83
CA MET A 87 -5.42 12.02 3.95
C MET A 87 -6.29 11.69 2.72
N ARG A 88 -6.04 10.56 2.05
CA ARG A 88 -6.81 10.14 0.86
C ARG A 88 -8.27 9.85 1.18
N ILE A 89 -8.55 9.24 2.34
CA ILE A 89 -9.93 9.03 2.81
C ILE A 89 -10.65 10.39 2.88
N LEU A 90 -10.04 11.40 3.51
CA LEU A 90 -10.63 12.73 3.64
C LEU A 90 -10.76 13.44 2.29
N VAL A 91 -9.75 13.36 1.43
CA VAL A 91 -9.76 13.97 0.08
C VAL A 91 -10.92 13.44 -0.75
N LEU A 92 -11.15 12.12 -0.71
CA LEU A 92 -12.24 11.48 -1.46
C LEU A 92 -13.60 11.75 -0.82
N MET A 93 -13.73 11.52 0.50
CA MET A 93 -15.00 11.68 1.22
C MET A 93 -15.53 13.12 1.16
N ARG A 94 -14.64 14.12 1.21
CA ARG A 94 -14.99 15.55 1.20
C ARG A 94 -14.98 16.17 -0.19
N ASN A 95 -14.80 15.37 -1.24
CA ASN A 95 -14.78 15.83 -2.63
C ASN A 95 -13.78 16.99 -2.89
N PHE A 96 -12.57 16.89 -2.31
CA PHE A 96 -11.62 18.00 -2.27
C PHE A 96 -11.06 18.38 -3.64
N LEU A 97 -10.68 17.41 -4.48
CA LEU A 97 -10.01 17.68 -5.75
C LEU A 97 -10.88 18.48 -6.74
N PRO A 98 -12.17 18.13 -6.96
CA PRO A 98 -13.04 18.96 -7.79
C PRO A 98 -13.21 20.38 -7.25
N GLY A 99 -13.33 20.55 -5.92
CA GLY A 99 -13.43 21.87 -5.30
C GLY A 99 -12.16 22.71 -5.50
N HIS A 100 -10.98 22.10 -5.37
CA HIS A 100 -9.71 22.75 -5.67
C HIS A 100 -9.63 23.18 -7.14
N HIS A 101 -10.05 22.34 -8.08
CA HIS A 101 -10.06 22.67 -9.50
C HIS A 101 -10.99 23.85 -9.84
N GLN A 102 -12.19 23.91 -9.26
CA GLN A 102 -13.06 25.07 -9.42
C GLN A 102 -12.39 26.36 -8.94
N ALA A 103 -11.79 26.32 -7.73
CA ALA A 103 -11.17 27.50 -7.13
C ALA A 103 -10.01 28.06 -7.98
N ILE A 104 -9.13 27.21 -8.52
CA ILE A 104 -8.03 27.67 -9.37
C ILE A 104 -8.48 28.10 -10.77
N SER A 105 -9.68 27.66 -11.19
CA SER A 105 -10.29 28.04 -12.47
C SER A 105 -11.14 29.31 -12.37
N GLY A 106 -11.27 29.88 -11.16
CA GLY A 106 -12.10 31.06 -10.91
C GLY A 106 -13.61 30.77 -10.91
N GLU A 107 -13.99 29.51 -10.75
CA GLU A 107 -15.39 29.07 -10.70
C GLU A 107 -15.92 29.05 -9.25
N TRP A 108 -17.24 29.15 -9.10
CA TRP A 108 -17.92 29.03 -7.81
C TRP A 108 -19.24 28.28 -7.96
N ASP A 109 -19.18 26.95 -7.99
CA ASP A 109 -20.36 26.07 -8.04
C ASP A 109 -20.40 25.17 -6.81
N LEU A 110 -20.98 25.70 -5.73
CA LEU A 110 -21.13 25.01 -4.46
C LEU A 110 -21.96 23.72 -4.58
N ALA A 111 -23.03 23.73 -5.38
CA ALA A 111 -23.90 22.57 -5.54
C ALA A 111 -23.18 21.44 -6.29
N GLY A 112 -22.40 21.80 -7.32
CA GLY A 112 -21.53 20.88 -8.05
C GLY A 112 -20.48 20.18 -7.19
N ILE A 113 -20.05 20.78 -6.08
CA ILE A 113 -19.15 20.13 -5.12
C ILE A 113 -19.92 19.36 -4.04
N ALA A 114 -20.92 19.99 -3.42
CA ALA A 114 -21.61 19.49 -2.25
C ALA A 114 -22.36 18.17 -2.50
N HIS A 115 -22.86 17.93 -3.71
CA HIS A 115 -23.65 16.72 -4.02
C HIS A 115 -22.91 15.39 -3.83
N ARG A 116 -21.57 15.41 -3.69
CA ARG A 116 -20.73 14.23 -3.37
C ARG A 116 -19.77 14.46 -2.21
N ALA A 117 -19.93 15.56 -1.48
CA ALA A 117 -19.12 15.84 -0.31
C ALA A 117 -19.87 15.35 0.93
N TYR A 118 -19.27 14.43 1.67
CA TYR A 118 -19.84 13.86 2.88
C TYR A 118 -18.89 14.07 4.06
N ASP A 119 -19.46 14.08 5.26
CA ASP A 119 -18.67 13.93 6.46
C ASP A 119 -18.24 12.46 6.65
N LEU A 120 -17.04 12.27 7.19
CA LEU A 120 -16.50 10.96 7.50
C LEU A 120 -17.13 10.37 8.77
N GLU A 121 -17.62 11.22 9.67
CA GLU A 121 -18.34 10.81 10.87
C GLU A 121 -19.51 9.87 10.54
N GLY A 122 -19.64 8.80 11.32
CA GLY A 122 -20.68 7.78 11.15
C GLY A 122 -20.50 6.84 9.94
N LYS A 123 -19.49 7.06 9.08
CA LYS A 123 -19.20 6.14 7.96
C LYS A 123 -18.53 4.87 8.45
N THR A 124 -18.73 3.79 7.71
CA THR A 124 -18.05 2.52 7.95
C THR A 124 -16.75 2.46 7.15
N VAL A 125 -15.62 2.35 7.84
CA VAL A 125 -14.29 2.25 7.24
C VAL A 125 -13.69 0.88 7.54
N GLY A 126 -13.47 0.09 6.50
CA GLY A 126 -12.85 -1.24 6.59
C GLY A 126 -11.40 -1.23 6.12
N THR A 127 -10.50 -1.83 6.89
CA THR A 127 -9.12 -2.13 6.42
C THR A 127 -8.95 -3.62 6.14
N VAL A 128 -8.44 -3.96 4.96
CA VAL A 128 -8.02 -5.32 4.59
C VAL A 128 -6.55 -5.46 4.90
N GLY A 129 -6.24 -6.07 6.03
CA GLY A 129 -4.93 -6.08 6.68
C GLY A 129 -4.91 -5.14 7.89
N ALA A 130 -4.65 -5.71 9.06
CA ALA A 130 -4.41 -5.05 10.33
C ALA A 130 -2.97 -5.29 10.81
N GLY A 131 -2.02 -5.22 9.87
CA GLY A 131 -0.59 -5.15 10.17
C GLY A 131 -0.17 -3.79 10.75
N ARG A 132 1.12 -3.46 10.68
CA ARG A 132 1.65 -2.21 11.26
C ARG A 132 0.94 -0.94 10.74
N ILE A 133 0.70 -0.87 9.43
CA ILE A 133 0.06 0.28 8.80
C ILE A 133 -1.44 0.33 9.13
N GLY A 134 -2.15 -0.79 8.95
CA GLY A 134 -3.59 -0.88 9.24
C GLY A 134 -3.93 -0.51 10.68
N LYS A 135 -3.13 -0.97 11.67
CA LYS A 135 -3.31 -0.57 13.07
C LYS A 135 -3.13 0.93 13.29
N LEU A 136 -2.08 1.53 12.73
CA LEU A 136 -1.83 2.97 12.84
C LEU A 136 -2.93 3.81 12.18
N LEU A 137 -3.49 3.33 11.08
CA LEU A 137 -4.65 3.94 10.42
C LEU A 137 -5.89 3.89 11.32
N LEU A 138 -6.22 2.71 11.88
CA LEU A 138 -7.37 2.54 12.78
C LEU A 138 -7.26 3.44 14.02
N GLN A 139 -6.08 3.53 14.65
CA GLN A 139 -5.83 4.46 15.77
C GLN A 139 -6.13 5.91 15.39
N ARG A 140 -5.77 6.34 14.18
CA ARG A 140 -5.97 7.71 13.70
C ARG A 140 -7.41 7.98 13.28
N LEU A 141 -8.14 6.96 12.84
CA LEU A 141 -9.55 7.06 12.48
C LEU A 141 -10.48 7.05 13.70
N LYS A 142 -10.07 6.45 14.82
CA LYS A 142 -10.87 6.39 16.06
C LYS A 142 -11.51 7.74 16.47
N PRO A 143 -10.79 8.88 16.50
CA PRO A 143 -11.39 10.16 16.89
C PRO A 143 -12.35 10.77 15.84
N PHE A 144 -12.45 10.22 14.63
CA PHE A 144 -13.38 10.69 13.60
C PHE A 144 -14.81 10.13 13.76
N GLY A 145 -15.05 9.26 14.76
CA GLY A 145 -16.40 8.73 15.02
C GLY A 145 -16.92 7.81 13.91
N CYS A 146 -16.03 7.06 13.25
CA CYS A 146 -16.38 6.06 12.23
C CYS A 146 -16.79 4.73 12.87
N ASN A 147 -17.53 3.91 12.12
CA ASN A 147 -17.65 2.48 12.41
C ASN A 147 -16.45 1.76 11.80
N LEU A 148 -15.50 1.32 12.62
CA LEU A 148 -14.25 0.73 12.12
C LEU A 148 -14.36 -0.79 12.03
N LEU A 149 -14.03 -1.33 10.86
CA LEU A 149 -13.95 -2.77 10.60
C LEU A 149 -12.53 -3.14 10.17
N TYR A 150 -12.11 -4.37 10.45
CA TYR A 150 -10.91 -4.91 9.87
C TYR A 150 -11.04 -6.40 9.55
N HIS A 151 -10.39 -6.80 8.47
CA HIS A 151 -10.19 -8.19 8.11
C HIS A 151 -8.68 -8.46 8.05
N ASP A 152 -8.23 -9.55 8.66
CA ASP A 152 -6.86 -10.06 8.54
C ASP A 152 -6.88 -11.57 8.79
N ARG A 153 -5.79 -12.26 8.41
CA ARG A 153 -5.60 -13.69 8.67
C ARG A 153 -5.57 -14.01 10.17
N LEU A 154 -5.14 -13.05 10.97
CA LEU A 154 -5.05 -13.17 12.42
C LEU A 154 -5.80 -12.01 13.06
N ARG A 155 -6.77 -12.33 13.91
CA ARG A 155 -7.41 -11.36 14.78
C ARG A 155 -6.35 -10.72 15.69
N VAL A 156 -6.45 -9.41 15.93
CA VAL A 156 -5.61 -8.77 16.94
C VAL A 156 -6.02 -9.23 18.34
N ASP A 157 -5.17 -9.00 19.33
CA ASP A 157 -5.55 -9.27 20.71
C ASP A 157 -6.74 -8.38 21.14
N ALA A 158 -7.58 -8.90 22.04
CA ALA A 158 -8.83 -8.24 22.41
C ALA A 158 -8.62 -6.85 23.04
N ALA A 159 -7.52 -6.66 23.77
CA ALA A 159 -7.20 -5.38 24.39
C ALA A 159 -6.87 -4.33 23.34
N LEU A 160 -6.06 -4.68 22.34
CA LEU A 160 -5.78 -3.82 21.20
C LEU A 160 -7.04 -3.57 20.35
N GLU A 161 -7.92 -4.56 20.18
CA GLU A 161 -9.18 -4.38 19.45
C GLU A 161 -10.06 -3.31 20.10
N GLU A 162 -10.18 -3.34 21.43
CA GLU A 162 -10.88 -2.33 22.23
C GLU A 162 -10.18 -0.95 22.16
N GLU A 163 -8.84 -0.92 22.23
CA GLU A 163 -8.06 0.31 22.07
C GLU A 163 -8.29 0.93 20.69
N LEU A 164 -8.34 0.13 19.63
CA LEU A 164 -8.59 0.60 18.26
C LEU A 164 -10.04 1.02 18.05
N GLY A 165 -10.99 0.43 18.78
CA GLY A 165 -12.42 0.61 18.53
C GLY A 165 -12.85 0.05 17.18
N ALA A 166 -12.20 -1.02 16.71
CA ALA A 166 -12.43 -1.62 15.40
C ALA A 166 -12.88 -3.08 15.55
N ALA A 167 -13.97 -3.47 14.88
CA ALA A 167 -14.49 -4.82 14.97
C ALA A 167 -13.82 -5.75 13.94
N PHE A 168 -13.47 -6.95 14.38
CA PHE A 168 -12.95 -7.99 13.49
C PHE A 168 -14.06 -8.62 12.64
N GLU A 169 -13.82 -8.72 11.34
CA GLU A 169 -14.65 -9.45 10.39
C GLU A 169 -13.83 -10.61 9.79
N GLU A 170 -14.17 -11.83 10.17
CA GLU A 170 -13.48 -13.04 9.72
C GLU A 170 -13.66 -13.29 8.23
N ASP A 171 -14.87 -13.03 7.71
CA ASP A 171 -15.19 -13.17 6.29
C ASP A 171 -15.05 -11.81 5.57
N LEU A 172 -14.07 -11.75 4.66
CA LEU A 172 -13.83 -10.55 3.86
C LEU A 172 -15.04 -10.20 2.98
N ASP A 173 -15.70 -11.19 2.39
CA ASP A 173 -16.86 -10.98 1.52
C ASP A 173 -18.07 -10.46 2.31
N ALA A 174 -18.13 -10.75 3.62
CA ALA A 174 -19.12 -10.18 4.52
C ALA A 174 -18.77 -8.75 4.97
N MET A 175 -17.48 -8.41 5.08
CA MET A 175 -17.03 -7.07 5.49
C MET A 175 -17.27 -6.02 4.40
N LEU A 176 -16.94 -6.33 3.15
CA LEU A 176 -16.87 -5.33 2.09
C LEU A 176 -18.21 -4.63 1.80
N PRO A 177 -19.36 -5.33 1.73
CA PRO A 177 -20.65 -4.68 1.50
C PRO A 177 -21.09 -3.75 2.63
N LYS A 178 -20.47 -3.84 3.83
CA LYS A 178 -20.76 -2.98 4.99
C LYS A 178 -20.00 -1.65 4.93
N CYS A 179 -18.93 -1.56 4.13
CA CYS A 179 -17.99 -0.46 4.16
C CYS A 179 -18.36 0.65 3.16
N ASP A 180 -18.38 1.90 3.63
CA ASP A 180 -18.40 3.08 2.75
C ASP A 180 -17.00 3.35 2.18
N VAL A 181 -15.95 2.99 2.93
CA VAL A 181 -14.55 3.15 2.55
C VAL A 181 -13.81 1.85 2.83
N VAL A 182 -13.09 1.34 1.83
CA VAL A 182 -12.20 0.17 1.99
C VAL A 182 -10.76 0.60 1.74
N VAL A 183 -9.87 0.23 2.65
CA VAL A 183 -8.43 0.50 2.58
C VAL A 183 -7.65 -0.81 2.52
N LEU A 184 -6.75 -0.94 1.55
CA LEU A 184 -5.94 -2.15 1.38
C LEU A 184 -4.58 -1.97 2.05
N ASN A 185 -4.30 -2.84 3.03
CA ASN A 185 -3.09 -2.86 3.86
C ASN A 185 -2.42 -4.24 3.87
N MET A 186 -2.63 -5.02 2.81
CA MET A 186 -2.10 -6.37 2.63
C MET A 186 -0.94 -6.38 1.62
N PRO A 187 0.07 -7.25 1.79
CA PRO A 187 1.15 -7.41 0.82
C PRO A 187 0.64 -8.00 -0.50
N LEU A 188 1.36 -7.76 -1.60
CA LEU A 188 1.09 -8.41 -2.88
C LEU A 188 1.71 -9.80 -2.89
N THR A 189 0.87 -10.82 -3.00
CA THR A 189 1.25 -12.24 -3.03
C THR A 189 0.38 -12.95 -4.05
N GLU A 190 0.70 -14.19 -4.43
CA GLU A 190 -0.19 -14.97 -5.32
C GLU A 190 -1.62 -15.13 -4.76
N LYS A 191 -1.81 -15.05 -3.44
CA LYS A 191 -3.14 -15.09 -2.81
C LYS A 191 -3.91 -13.77 -2.88
N THR A 192 -3.20 -12.64 -2.96
CA THR A 192 -3.78 -11.28 -2.95
C THR A 192 -3.74 -10.61 -4.32
N LYS A 193 -3.00 -11.18 -5.26
CA LYS A 193 -2.95 -10.82 -6.66
C LYS A 193 -4.28 -11.21 -7.31
N TYR A 194 -4.94 -10.22 -7.91
CA TYR A 194 -6.30 -10.37 -8.44
C TYR A 194 -7.28 -10.88 -7.39
N LEU A 195 -7.30 -10.32 -6.18
CA LEU A 195 -8.34 -10.63 -5.19
C LEU A 195 -9.70 -10.68 -5.92
N ASN A 196 -10.19 -11.89 -6.15
CA ASN A 196 -11.16 -12.18 -7.20
C ASN A 196 -12.54 -11.85 -6.63
N TYR A 197 -12.91 -10.58 -6.69
CA TYR A 197 -14.26 -10.16 -6.39
C TYR A 197 -15.18 -10.62 -7.52
N LYS A 198 -15.93 -11.69 -7.26
CA LYS A 198 -17.12 -12.00 -8.04
C LYS A 198 -18.23 -11.12 -7.50
N ASN A 199 -18.61 -10.10 -8.28
CA ASN A 199 -19.96 -9.54 -8.18
C ASN A 199 -20.97 -10.57 -8.68
#